data_AF-A0A257CPD8-F1
#
_entry.id   AF-A0A257CPD8-F1
#
_cell.length_a   1.000
_cell.length_b   1.000
_cell.length_c   1.000
_cell.angle_alpha   90.00
_cell.angle_beta   90.00
_cell.angle_gamma   90.00
#
_symmetry.space_group_name_H-M   'P 1'
#
loop_
_entity.id
_entity.type
_entity.pdbx_description
1 polymer ?
#
loop_
_entity_poly.entity_id
_entity_poly.type
_entity_poly.pdbx_seq_one_letter_code
_entity_poly.pdbx_strand_id
1 'polypeptide(L)'
;MPDLLLSTLSKVVLPALGIGALLFAAKRRKMSLTEDIGFKVPKLVPALAFLLLWVVLIAVEELLSSAIGGASPKPWPDYALHIVLLRVLAIGVLGPIAEEIAFRGLLMSWLKGTRLAVYGAILVSSALWSVVHIQYAPILMLLIFVDGVVLGAARHFSRSIYVPVAMHIAGNLFSIWQSL
;
A
#
# COMPACT_ATOMS: atom_id res chain seq x y z
N MET A 1 -3.56 27.90 11.56
CA MET A 1 -4.40 27.43 10.43
C MET A 1 -3.62 27.25 9.11
N PRO A 2 -2.77 28.19 8.67
CA PRO A 2 -1.97 28.02 7.44
C PRO A 2 -1.05 26.79 7.47
N ASP A 3 -0.45 26.51 8.62
CA ASP A 3 0.51 25.41 8.77
C ASP A 3 -0.12 24.03 8.62
N LEU A 4 -1.37 23.85 9.08
CA LEU A 4 -2.11 22.60 8.93
C LEU A 4 -2.48 22.34 7.47
N LEU A 5 -2.93 23.37 6.76
CA LEU A 5 -3.25 23.27 5.34
C LEU A 5 -2.00 22.97 4.52
N LEU A 6 -0.91 23.72 4.71
CA LEU A 6 0.37 23.50 4.03
C LEU A 6 0.93 22.09 4.32
N SER A 7 0.89 21.65 5.57
CA SER A 7 1.28 20.29 6.00
C SER A 7 0.40 19.20 5.39
N THR A 8 -0.87 19.49 5.09
CA THR A 8 -1.78 18.52 4.46
C THR A 8 -1.58 18.48 2.95
N LEU A 9 -1.39 19.65 2.33
CA LEU A 9 -1.08 19.75 0.90
C LEU A 9 0.24 19.04 0.55
N SER A 10 1.27 19.15 1.39
CA SER A 10 2.54 18.45 1.15
C SER A 10 2.35 16.92 1.13
N LYS A 11 1.45 16.37 1.97
CA LYS A 11 1.10 14.94 1.96
C LYS A 11 0.34 14.49 0.71
N VAL A 12 -0.30 15.41 -0.02
CA VAL A 12 -0.92 15.13 -1.33
C VAL A 12 0.12 15.23 -2.45
N VAL A 13 0.89 16.32 -2.44
CA VAL A 13 1.85 16.65 -3.50
C VAL A 13 2.99 15.63 -3.55
N LEU A 14 3.53 15.22 -2.40
CA LEU A 14 4.69 14.31 -2.37
C LEU A 14 4.40 12.94 -2.98
N PRO A 15 3.31 12.22 -2.63
CA PRO A 15 2.95 10.98 -3.32
C PRO A 15 2.65 11.19 -4.80
N ALA A 16 1.98 12.28 -5.19
CA ALA A 16 1.70 12.57 -6.59
C ALA A 16 2.99 12.76 -7.43
N LEU A 17 3.93 13.55 -6.92
CA LEU A 17 5.26 13.70 -7.52
C LEU A 17 6.04 12.40 -7.49
N GLY A 18 5.92 11.63 -6.40
CA GLY A 18 6.50 10.29 -6.24
C GLY A 18 6.05 9.35 -7.35
N ILE A 19 4.75 9.26 -7.64
CA ILE A 19 4.20 8.48 -8.75
C ILE A 19 4.85 8.90 -10.07
N GLY A 20 4.90 10.20 -10.36
CA GLY A 20 5.55 10.71 -11.57
C GLY A 20 7.04 10.32 -11.67
N ALA A 21 7.78 10.47 -10.57
CA ALA A 21 9.20 10.11 -10.49
C ALA A 21 9.43 8.60 -10.66
N LEU A 22 8.60 7.77 -10.05
CA LEU A 22 8.65 6.31 -10.17
C LEU A 22 8.37 5.86 -11.60
N LEU A 23 7.34 6.42 -12.25
CA LEU A 23 7.02 6.13 -13.65
C LEU A 23 8.13 6.61 -14.60
N PHE A 24 8.74 7.76 -14.30
CA PHE A 24 9.90 8.23 -15.03
C PHE A 24 11.10 7.29 -14.85
N ALA A 25 11.36 6.80 -13.63
CA ALA A 25 12.41 5.81 -13.37
C ALA A 25 12.15 4.49 -14.11
N ALA A 26 10.90 4.01 -14.14
CA ALA A 26 10.50 2.84 -14.92
C ALA A 26 10.85 3.02 -16.42
N LYS A 27 10.48 4.19 -16.98
CA LYS A 27 10.78 4.55 -18.37
C LYS A 27 12.28 4.61 -18.63
N ARG A 28 13.07 5.21 -17.73
CA ARG A 28 14.55 5.27 -17.83
C ARG A 28 15.19 3.89 -17.82
N ARG A 29 14.60 2.93 -17.09
CA ARG A 29 15.03 1.52 -17.05
C ARG A 29 14.43 0.67 -18.18
N LYS A 30 13.72 1.27 -19.14
CA LYS A 30 13.04 0.59 -20.26
C LYS A 30 12.06 -0.51 -19.81
N MET A 31 11.46 -0.33 -18.64
CA MET A 31 10.47 -1.26 -18.11
C MET A 31 9.13 -1.07 -18.84
N SER A 32 8.49 -2.18 -19.17
CA SER A 32 7.13 -2.22 -19.69
C SER A 32 6.13 -1.84 -18.59
N LEU A 33 5.32 -0.81 -18.83
CA LEU A 33 4.27 -0.41 -17.89
C LEU A 33 3.22 -1.51 -17.70
N THR A 34 2.99 -2.36 -18.70
CA THR A 34 1.97 -3.42 -18.65
C THR A 34 2.52 -4.73 -18.10
N GLU A 35 3.69 -5.18 -18.56
CA GLU A 35 4.22 -6.50 -18.15
C GLU A 35 5.13 -6.44 -16.91
N ASP A 36 5.96 -5.40 -16.80
CA ASP A 36 6.84 -5.24 -15.63
C ASP A 36 6.08 -4.56 -14.49
N ILE A 37 5.61 -3.32 -14.69
CA ILE A 37 4.90 -2.60 -13.62
C ILE A 37 3.55 -3.24 -13.31
N GLY A 38 2.85 -3.78 -14.33
CA GLY A 38 1.60 -4.50 -14.13
C GLY A 38 0.35 -3.64 -14.28
N PHE A 39 0.39 -2.51 -15.00
CA PHE A 39 -0.81 -1.76 -15.40
C PHE A 39 -1.62 -2.56 -16.43
N LYS A 40 -2.27 -3.61 -15.95
CA LYS A 40 -2.96 -4.62 -16.73
C LYS A 40 -4.25 -4.96 -16.02
N VAL A 41 -5.35 -5.03 -16.75
CA VAL A 41 -6.63 -5.46 -16.18
C VAL A 41 -6.50 -6.90 -15.67
N PRO A 42 -6.80 -7.19 -14.40
CA PRO A 42 -6.67 -8.53 -13.86
C PRO A 42 -7.78 -9.45 -14.39
N LYS A 43 -7.54 -10.76 -14.33
CA LYS A 43 -8.63 -11.73 -14.44
C LYS A 43 -9.53 -11.60 -13.20
N LEU A 44 -10.84 -11.72 -13.40
CA LEU A 44 -11.84 -11.50 -12.35
C LEU A 44 -11.64 -12.44 -11.14
N VAL A 45 -11.50 -13.74 -11.39
CA VAL A 45 -11.41 -14.75 -10.32
C VAL A 45 -10.26 -14.51 -9.34
N PRO A 46 -8.98 -14.36 -9.76
CA PRO A 46 -7.91 -14.06 -8.82
C PRO A 46 -8.09 -12.70 -8.15
N ALA A 47 -8.62 -11.69 -8.84
CA ALA A 47 -8.90 -10.40 -8.22
C ALA A 47 -9.91 -10.54 -7.06
N LEU A 48 -11.04 -11.22 -7.29
CA LEU A 48 -12.06 -11.46 -6.25
C LEU A 48 -11.53 -12.32 -5.11
N ALA A 49 -10.72 -13.35 -5.41
CA ALA A 49 -10.13 -14.20 -4.38
C ALA A 49 -9.19 -13.40 -3.45
N PHE A 50 -8.35 -12.51 -4.01
CA PHE A 50 -7.48 -11.65 -3.20
C PHE A 50 -8.24 -10.57 -2.44
N LEU A 51 -9.29 -9.99 -3.02
CA LEU A 51 -10.16 -9.04 -2.31
C LEU A 51 -10.87 -9.72 -1.13
N LEU A 52 -11.37 -10.94 -1.32
CA LEU A 52 -11.97 -11.71 -0.23
C LEU A 52 -10.94 -12.07 0.85
N LEU A 53 -9.76 -12.54 0.45
CA LEU A 53 -8.65 -12.82 1.36
C LEU A 53 -8.27 -11.57 2.16
N TRP A 54 -8.26 -10.40 1.53
CA TRP A 54 -7.95 -9.13 2.16
C TRP A 54 -8.96 -8.75 3.24
N VAL A 55 -10.26 -8.90 2.95
CA VAL A 55 -11.33 -8.66 3.94
C VAL A 55 -11.19 -9.60 5.14
N VAL A 56 -10.90 -10.89 4.88
CA VAL A 56 -10.66 -11.87 5.95
C VAL A 56 -9.42 -11.49 6.76
N LEU A 57 -8.33 -11.07 6.12
CA LEU A 57 -7.10 -10.67 6.79
C LEU A 57 -7.34 -9.48 7.72
N ILE A 58 -7.99 -8.41 7.23
CA ILE A 58 -8.36 -7.24 8.05
C ILE A 58 -9.19 -7.66 9.27
N ALA A 59 -10.20 -8.53 9.08
CA ALA A 59 -11.02 -9.02 10.18
C ALA A 59 -10.21 -9.82 11.21
N VAL A 60 -9.30 -10.68 10.75
CA VAL A 60 -8.41 -11.46 11.63
C VAL A 60 -7.48 -10.53 12.40
N GLU A 61 -6.89 -9.53 11.76
CA GLU A 61 -5.99 -8.57 12.40
C GLU A 61 -6.71 -7.72 13.45
N GLU A 62 -7.95 -7.28 13.17
CA GLU A 62 -8.78 -6.55 14.15
C GLU A 62 -9.07 -7.42 15.38
N LEU A 63 -9.46 -8.69 15.17
CA LEU A 63 -9.73 -9.63 16.26
C LEU A 63 -8.46 -9.94 17.08
N LEU A 64 -7.33 -10.15 16.41
CA LEU A 64 -6.05 -10.39 17.06
C LEU A 64 -5.61 -9.17 17.87
N SER A 65 -5.69 -7.98 17.28
CA SER A 65 -5.38 -6.71 17.95
C SER A 65 -6.24 -6.54 19.20
N SER A 66 -7.55 -6.77 19.09
CA SER A 66 -8.47 -6.73 20.23
C SER A 66 -8.10 -7.75 21.32
N ALA A 67 -7.79 -9.00 20.94
CA ALA A 67 -7.48 -10.08 21.87
C ALA A 67 -6.17 -9.85 22.67
N ILE A 68 -5.19 -9.15 22.08
CA ILE A 68 -3.90 -8.88 22.73
C ILE A 68 -3.85 -7.51 23.43
N GLY A 69 -4.97 -6.80 23.52
CA GLY A 69 -5.03 -5.44 24.09
C GLY A 69 -4.29 -4.40 23.23
N GLY A 70 -4.26 -4.61 21.91
CA GLY A 70 -3.69 -3.70 20.93
C GLY A 70 -4.36 -2.33 20.95
N ALA A 71 -3.60 -1.30 20.58
CA ALA A 71 -4.12 0.06 20.55
C ALA A 71 -5.09 0.24 19.38
N SER A 72 -6.27 0.79 19.65
CA SER A 72 -7.18 1.26 18.61
C SER A 72 -6.53 2.39 17.79
N PRO A 73 -6.92 2.58 16.53
CA PRO A 73 -6.50 3.74 15.74
C PRO A 73 -6.75 5.03 16.51
N LYS A 74 -5.76 5.92 16.50
CA LYS A 74 -5.86 7.20 17.21
C LYS A 74 -6.89 8.09 16.49
N PRO A 75 -7.95 8.57 17.19
CA PRO A 75 -8.93 9.47 16.60
C PRO A 75 -8.26 10.74 16.05
N TRP A 76 -8.74 11.20 14.91
CA TRP A 76 -8.35 12.47 14.34
C TRP A 76 -8.95 13.61 15.16
N PRO A 77 -8.20 14.71 15.33
CA PRO A 77 -8.81 15.96 15.79
C PRO A 77 -9.98 16.38 14.90
N ASP A 78 -10.88 17.18 15.45
CA ASP A 78 -11.99 17.78 14.70
C ASP A 78 -11.45 18.74 13.62
N TYR A 79 -11.22 18.18 12.43
CA TYR A 79 -10.67 18.88 11.29
C TYR A 79 -11.80 19.43 10.42
N ALA A 80 -11.58 20.63 9.87
CA ALA A 80 -12.44 21.14 8.82
C ALA A 80 -12.54 20.14 7.65
N LEU A 81 -13.73 20.01 7.04
CA LEU A 81 -14.02 19.02 6.00
C LEU A 81 -12.98 18.97 4.87
N HIS A 82 -12.50 20.13 4.41
CA HIS A 82 -11.49 20.18 3.35
C HIS A 82 -10.15 19.54 3.76
N ILE A 83 -9.76 19.61 5.05
CA ILE A 83 -8.57 18.94 5.58
C ILE A 83 -8.80 17.43 5.62
N VAL A 84 -9.99 16.99 6.05
CA VAL A 84 -10.37 15.56 6.04
C VAL A 84 -10.28 15.00 4.63
N LEU A 85 -10.88 15.67 3.64
CA LEU A 85 -10.86 15.24 2.25
C LEU A 85 -9.44 15.16 1.67
N LEU A 86 -8.58 16.15 1.95
CA LEU A 86 -7.18 16.13 1.52
C LEU A 86 -6.38 15.00 2.19
N ARG A 87 -6.65 14.70 3.47
CA ARG A 87 -6.03 13.57 4.18
C ARG A 87 -6.49 12.23 3.63
N VAL A 88 -7.78 12.06 3.34
CA VAL A 88 -8.32 10.87 2.68
C VAL A 88 -7.67 10.66 1.31
N LEU A 89 -7.55 11.73 0.51
CA LEU A 89 -6.87 11.67 -0.78
C LEU A 89 -5.39 11.29 -0.63
N ALA A 90 -4.68 11.90 0.32
CA ALA A 90 -3.26 11.64 0.54
C ALA A 90 -2.98 10.22 1.06
N ILE A 91 -3.59 9.87 2.21
CA ILE A 91 -3.30 8.65 2.97
C ILE A 91 -4.11 7.47 2.44
N GLY A 92 -5.38 7.70 2.07
CA GLY A 92 -6.28 6.64 1.62
C GLY A 92 -6.09 6.24 0.15
N VAL A 93 -5.57 7.14 -0.69
CA VAL A 93 -5.54 6.91 -2.15
C VAL A 93 -4.14 7.06 -2.74
N LEU A 94 -3.54 8.26 -2.68
CA LEU A 94 -2.29 8.53 -3.38
C LEU A 94 -1.09 7.81 -2.76
N GLY A 95 -1.02 7.72 -1.44
CA GLY A 95 -0.01 6.95 -0.70
C GLY A 95 0.02 5.48 -1.15
N PRO A 96 -1.09 4.73 -1.02
CA PRO A 96 -1.20 3.36 -1.51
C PRO A 96 -0.80 3.18 -2.97
N ILE A 97 -1.23 4.08 -3.87
CA ILE A 97 -0.84 4.02 -5.29
C ILE A 97 0.68 4.18 -5.46
N ALA A 98 1.27 5.18 -4.80
CA ALA A 98 2.71 5.43 -4.88
C ALA A 98 3.52 4.25 -4.33
N GLU A 99 3.11 3.71 -3.18
CA GLU A 99 3.77 2.59 -2.53
C GLU A 99 3.67 1.32 -3.38
N GLU A 100 2.50 0.99 -3.91
CA GLU A 100 2.35 -0.21 -4.75
C GLU A 100 3.17 -0.09 -6.05
N ILE A 101 3.22 1.09 -6.68
CA ILE A 101 4.09 1.32 -7.84
C ILE A 101 5.57 1.13 -7.46
N ALA A 102 6.00 1.64 -6.31
CA ALA A 102 7.37 1.53 -5.85
C ALA A 102 7.75 0.07 -5.52
N PHE A 103 6.97 -0.59 -4.67
CA PHE A 103 7.31 -1.90 -4.12
C PHE A 103 6.89 -3.05 -5.04
N ARG A 104 5.66 -3.06 -5.56
CA ARG A 104 5.10 -4.18 -6.35
C ARG A 104 5.30 -4.00 -7.85
N GLY A 105 5.35 -2.75 -8.31
CA GLY A 105 5.66 -2.39 -9.68
C GLY A 105 7.16 -2.46 -9.98
N LEU A 106 7.94 -1.57 -9.37
CA LEU A 106 9.36 -1.39 -9.68
C LEU A 106 10.27 -2.39 -8.98
N LEU A 107 10.30 -2.36 -7.64
CA LEU A 107 11.25 -3.12 -6.84
C LEU A 107 11.07 -4.63 -7.02
N MET A 108 9.84 -5.13 -6.87
CA MET A 108 9.53 -6.55 -7.03
C MET A 108 9.87 -7.04 -8.45
N SER A 109 9.62 -6.26 -9.50
CA SER A 109 9.96 -6.63 -10.87
C SER A 109 11.47 -6.70 -11.10
N TRP A 110 12.22 -5.76 -10.51
CA TRP A 110 13.68 -5.80 -10.55
C TRP A 110 14.23 -7.02 -9.80
N LEU A 111 13.75 -7.27 -8.58
CA LEU A 111 14.18 -8.41 -7.75
C LEU A 111 13.84 -9.76 -8.40
N LYS A 112 12.71 -9.85 -9.11
CA LYS A 112 12.27 -11.06 -9.82
C LYS A 112 13.26 -11.50 -10.91
N GLY A 113 14.00 -10.55 -11.50
CA GLY A 113 15.07 -10.84 -12.47
C GLY A 113 16.38 -11.36 -11.87
N THR A 114 16.47 -11.43 -10.53
CA THR A 114 17.67 -11.92 -9.81
C THR A 114 17.50 -13.38 -9.35
N ARG A 115 18.51 -13.93 -8.65
CA ARG A 115 18.44 -15.27 -8.04
C ARG A 115 17.33 -15.42 -6.98
N LEU A 116 16.76 -14.32 -6.50
CA LEU A 116 15.62 -14.34 -5.58
C LEU A 116 14.35 -14.90 -6.23
N ALA A 117 14.26 -14.83 -7.57
CA ALA A 117 13.08 -15.19 -8.34
C ALA A 117 11.80 -14.54 -7.77
N VAL A 118 10.65 -15.15 -8.01
CA VAL A 118 9.36 -14.56 -7.58
C VAL A 118 9.18 -14.54 -6.06
N TYR A 119 9.44 -15.64 -5.37
CA TYR A 119 9.14 -15.75 -3.95
C TYR A 119 10.08 -14.89 -3.11
N GLY A 120 11.38 -14.87 -3.44
CA GLY A 120 12.32 -13.96 -2.80
C GLY A 120 12.02 -12.49 -3.09
N ALA A 121 11.56 -12.15 -4.29
CA ALA A 121 11.13 -10.79 -4.61
C ALA A 121 9.92 -10.34 -3.76
N ILE A 122 8.94 -11.21 -3.53
CA ILE A 122 7.80 -10.94 -2.64
C ILE A 122 8.30 -10.70 -1.21
N LEU A 123 9.10 -11.61 -0.66
CA LEU A 123 9.57 -11.50 0.73
C LEU A 123 10.43 -10.25 0.95
N VAL A 124 11.40 -9.98 0.06
CA VAL A 124 12.31 -8.84 0.20
C VAL A 124 11.58 -7.51 -0.01
N SER A 125 10.69 -7.41 -1.01
CA SER A 125 9.91 -6.17 -1.19
C SER A 125 8.99 -5.90 0.00
N SER A 126 8.38 -6.94 0.59
CA SER A 126 7.52 -6.84 1.78
C SER A 126 8.32 -6.46 3.03
N ALA A 127 9.51 -7.02 3.21
CA ALA A 127 10.40 -6.65 4.31
C ALA A 127 10.84 -5.19 4.21
N LEU A 128 11.24 -4.73 3.03
CA LEU A 128 11.61 -3.33 2.81
C LEU A 128 10.41 -2.38 3.00
N TRP A 129 9.21 -2.81 2.59
CA TRP A 129 7.97 -2.06 2.83
C TRP A 129 7.64 -1.94 4.32
N SER A 130 7.84 -3.01 5.10
CA SER A 130 7.70 -2.96 6.56
C SER A 130 8.77 -2.06 7.22
N VAL A 131 10.02 -2.06 6.72
CA VAL A 131 11.09 -1.22 7.26
C VAL A 131 10.83 0.27 7.08
N VAL A 132 10.21 0.71 5.97
CA VAL A 132 9.86 2.15 5.84
C VAL A 132 8.78 2.60 6.83
N HIS A 133 8.18 1.65 7.55
CA HIS A 133 7.20 1.85 8.60
C HIS A 133 7.78 1.70 10.02
N ILE A 134 9.09 1.90 10.18
CA ILE A 134 9.85 1.79 11.45
C ILE A 134 9.30 2.69 12.59
N GLN A 135 8.47 3.68 12.28
CA GLN A 135 7.79 4.51 13.28
C GLN A 135 6.74 3.74 14.10
N TYR A 136 6.30 2.57 13.65
CA TYR A 136 5.33 1.74 14.37
C TYR A 136 6.01 0.73 15.31
N ALA A 137 5.23 0.22 16.26
CA ALA A 137 5.70 -0.82 17.18
C ALA A 137 6.10 -2.11 16.42
N PRO A 138 7.06 -2.91 16.92
CA PRO A 138 7.52 -4.12 16.24
C PRO A 138 6.41 -5.11 15.83
N ILE A 139 5.37 -5.25 16.67
CA ILE A 139 4.23 -6.12 16.34
C ILE A 139 3.43 -5.60 15.14
N LEU A 140 3.23 -4.27 15.03
CA LEU A 140 2.56 -3.67 13.89
C LEU A 140 3.41 -3.77 12.63
N MET A 141 4.74 -3.61 12.75
CA MET A 141 5.65 -3.85 11.63
C MET A 141 5.58 -5.29 11.11
N LEU A 142 5.36 -6.27 11.99
CA LEU A 142 5.15 -7.67 11.59
C LEU A 142 3.83 -7.84 10.82
N LEU A 143 2.74 -7.21 11.26
CA LEU A 143 1.47 -7.21 10.52
C LEU A 143 1.63 -6.55 9.15
N ILE A 144 2.27 -5.38 9.09
CA ILE A 144 2.64 -4.69 7.84
C ILE A 144 3.51 -5.59 6.95
N PHE A 145 4.41 -6.40 7.51
CA PHE A 145 5.15 -7.37 6.70
C PHE A 145 4.23 -8.44 6.10
N VAL A 146 3.27 -8.98 6.86
CA VAL A 146 2.28 -9.96 6.40
C VAL A 146 1.40 -9.37 5.31
N ASP A 147 0.84 -8.17 5.52
CA ASP A 147 0.13 -7.39 4.51
C ASP A 147 0.96 -7.27 3.23
N GLY A 148 2.24 -6.92 3.41
CA GLY A 148 3.15 -6.75 2.30
C GLY A 148 3.29 -8.00 1.46
N VAL A 149 3.37 -9.18 2.10
CA VAL A 149 3.46 -10.49 1.44
C VAL A 149 2.17 -10.79 0.69
N VAL A 150 1.01 -10.53 1.28
CA VAL A 150 -0.30 -10.75 0.65
C VAL A 150 -0.50 -9.83 -0.56
N LEU A 151 -0.12 -8.55 -0.46
CA LEU A 151 -0.12 -7.60 -1.59
C LEU A 151 0.86 -8.03 -2.70
N GLY A 152 2.05 -8.52 -2.33
CA GLY A 152 3.03 -9.06 -3.28
C GLY A 152 2.52 -10.31 -4.01
N ALA A 153 1.85 -11.21 -3.28
CA ALA A 153 1.18 -12.37 -3.87
C ALA A 153 0.04 -11.93 -4.81
N ALA A 154 -0.79 -10.98 -4.38
CA ALA A 154 -1.87 -10.42 -5.18
C ALA A 154 -1.35 -9.85 -6.50
N ARG A 155 -0.25 -9.07 -6.48
CA ARG A 155 0.46 -8.63 -7.68
C ARG A 155 0.82 -9.86 -8.54
N HIS A 156 1.54 -10.83 -7.97
CA HIS A 156 2.10 -11.93 -8.75
C HIS A 156 1.03 -12.74 -9.47
N PHE A 157 0.04 -13.23 -8.74
CA PHE A 157 -0.96 -14.18 -9.24
C PHE A 157 -2.03 -13.51 -10.09
N SER A 158 -2.40 -12.25 -9.80
CA SER A 158 -3.33 -11.50 -10.67
C SER A 158 -2.65 -10.93 -11.92
N ARG A 159 -1.31 -10.85 -11.93
CA ARG A 159 -0.49 -10.13 -12.93
C ARG A 159 -0.86 -8.66 -13.10
N SER A 160 -1.48 -8.07 -12.08
CA SER A 160 -1.99 -6.71 -12.10
C SER A 160 -1.58 -5.98 -10.84
N ILE A 161 -1.16 -4.73 -11.00
CA ILE A 161 -0.95 -3.82 -9.88
C ILE A 161 -2.27 -3.24 -9.35
N TYR A 162 -3.34 -3.27 -10.15
CA TYR A 162 -4.63 -2.73 -9.72
C TYR A 162 -5.25 -3.52 -8.56
N VAL A 163 -4.98 -4.83 -8.48
CA VAL A 163 -5.48 -5.67 -7.38
C VAL A 163 -4.88 -5.27 -6.04
N PRO A 164 -3.54 -5.28 -5.84
CA PRO A 164 -2.98 -4.83 -4.57
C PRO A 164 -3.21 -3.34 -4.30
N VAL A 165 -3.30 -2.48 -5.34
CA VAL A 165 -3.71 -1.06 -5.14
C VAL A 165 -5.11 -0.97 -4.55
N ALA A 166 -6.09 -1.69 -5.10
CA ALA A 166 -7.45 -1.68 -4.56
C ALA A 166 -7.52 -2.24 -3.13
N MET A 167 -6.79 -3.32 -2.84
CA MET A 167 -6.68 -3.89 -1.49
C MET A 167 -6.10 -2.85 -0.51
N HIS A 168 -4.95 -2.27 -0.83
CA HIS A 168 -4.26 -1.31 0.02
C HIS A 168 -5.11 -0.04 0.25
N ILE A 169 -5.75 0.49 -0.79
CA ILE A 169 -6.72 1.59 -0.64
C ILE A 169 -7.86 1.20 0.30
N ALA A 170 -8.44 0.01 0.15
CA ALA A 170 -9.51 -0.45 1.03
C ALA A 170 -9.07 -0.56 2.50
N GLY A 171 -7.86 -1.08 2.74
CA GLY A 171 -7.27 -1.17 4.08
C GLY A 171 -7.05 0.22 4.71
N ASN A 172 -6.45 1.15 3.96
CA ASN A 172 -6.24 2.50 4.47
C ASN A 172 -7.55 3.27 4.69
N LEU A 173 -8.55 3.11 3.83
CA LEU A 173 -9.86 3.72 4.02
C LEU A 173 -10.58 3.16 5.25
N PHE A 174 -10.45 1.86 5.52
CA PHE A 174 -10.96 1.25 6.75
C PHE A 174 -10.28 1.85 8.00
N SER A 175 -8.95 1.95 8.00
CA SER A 175 -8.19 2.56 9.08
C SER A 175 -8.54 4.04 9.29
N ILE A 176 -8.74 4.78 8.20
CA ILE A 176 -9.20 6.18 8.26
C ILE A 176 -10.60 6.26 8.85
N TRP A 177 -11.52 5.39 8.44
CA TRP A 177 -12.88 5.36 8.99
C TRP A 177 -12.89 5.10 10.49
N GLN A 178 -12.02 4.23 11.00
CA GLN A 178 -11.84 4.01 12.44
C GLN A 178 -11.25 5.24 13.18
N SER A 179 -10.62 6.16 12.44
CA SER A 179 -9.99 7.36 12.99
C SER A 179 -10.86 8.62 12.86
N LEU A 180 -11.98 8.57 12.14
CA LEU A 180 -12.95 9.67 12.03
C LEU A 180 -13.89 9.69 13.22
#